data_AF-A0A920MWN6-F1
#
_entry.id   AF-A0A920MWN6-F1
#
_cell.length_a   1.000
_cell.length_b   1.000
_cell.length_c   1.000
_cell.angle_alpha   90.00
_cell.angle_beta   90.00
_cell.angle_gamma   90.00
#
_symmetry.space_group_name_H-M   'P 1'
#
loop_
_entity.id
_entity.type
_entity.pdbx_description
1 polymer ?
#
loop_
_entity_poly.entity_id
_entity_poly.type
_entity_poly.pdbx_seq_one_letter_code
_entity_poly.pdbx_strand_id
1 'polypeptide(L)' 'MIFFFLGVGGYPETHQEQKDPDLDISFLKQKVDAGADIIVTQLFYDVEKFLLFRDKCSKAGIRIPIFLELCQFIIMQGF' A
#
# COMPACT_ATOMS: atom_id res chain seq x y z
N MET A 1 20.53 16.26 16.39
CA MET A 1 19.12 16.19 15.94
C MET A 1 18.90 14.78 15.42
N ILE A 2 17.94 14.04 15.97
CA ILE A 2 17.62 12.68 15.51
C ILE A 2 16.41 12.81 14.57
N PHE A 3 16.53 12.31 13.35
CA PHE A 3 15.41 12.25 12.40
C PHE A 3 14.71 10.89 12.55
N PHE A 4 13.37 10.91 12.53
CA PHE A 4 12.56 9.70 12.50
C PHE A 4 12.17 9.39 11.06
N PHE A 5 12.05 8.10 10.77
CA PHE A 5 11.56 7.58 9.50
C PHE A 5 10.29 6.78 9.76
N LEU A 6 9.20 7.14 9.11
CA LEU A 6 7.85 6.64 9.40
C LEU A 6 7.34 5.79 8.24
N GLY A 7 7.07 4.51 8.53
CA GLY A 7 6.39 3.61 7.62
C GLY A 7 4.92 3.41 8.00
N VAL A 8 4.04 3.30 7.01
CA VAL A 8 2.62 3.02 7.22
C VAL A 8 2.17 1.79 6.43
N GLY A 9 1.21 1.05 6.98
CA GLY A 9 0.62 -0.12 6.31
C GLY A 9 -0.34 0.26 5.18
N GLY A 10 -0.27 -0.46 4.06
CA GLY A 10 -1.22 -0.41 2.96
C GLY A 10 -1.85 -1.79 2.68
N TYR A 11 -3.10 -1.82 2.22
CA TYR A 11 -3.86 -3.06 2.05
C TYR A 11 -4.34 -3.23 0.59
N PRO A 12 -3.60 -3.99 -0.24
CA PRO A 12 -3.98 -4.21 -1.64
C PRO A 12 -5.36 -4.85 -1.84
N GLU A 13 -5.80 -5.69 -0.89
CA GLU A 13 -7.10 -6.36 -0.94
C GLU A 13 -8.20 -5.64 -0.14
N THR A 14 -7.95 -4.40 0.28
CA THR A 14 -8.77 -3.63 1.24
C THR A 14 -8.65 -4.17 2.66
N HIS A 15 -8.61 -3.27 3.64
CA HIS A 15 -8.65 -3.65 5.05
C HIS A 15 -9.95 -4.41 5.37
N GLN A 16 -9.88 -5.49 6.17
CA GLN A 16 -11.05 -6.34 6.48
C GLN A 16 -12.21 -5.57 7.13
N GLU A 17 -11.91 -4.50 7.86
CA GLU A 17 -12.91 -3.65 8.51
C GLU A 17 -13.50 -2.58 7.57
N GLN A 18 -12.97 -2.44 6.35
CA GLN A 18 -13.41 -1.46 5.37
C GLN A 18 -14.05 -2.15 4.16
N LYS A 19 -15.30 -1.75 3.83
CA LYS A 19 -16.02 -2.31 2.68
C LYS A 19 -15.77 -1.53 1.38
N ASP A 20 -15.27 -0.31 1.50
CA ASP A 20 -15.01 0.58 0.37
C ASP A 20 -13.50 0.79 0.17
N PRO A 21 -12.91 0.23 -0.91
CA PRO A 21 -11.48 0.38 -1.19
C PRO A 21 -11.06 1.83 -1.45
N ASP A 22 -11.94 2.69 -1.94
CA ASP A 22 -11.58 4.08 -2.22
C ASP A 22 -11.46 4.90 -0.92
N LEU A 23 -12.27 4.53 0.08
CA LEU A 23 -12.19 5.08 1.43
C LEU A 23 -10.90 4.65 2.14
N ASP A 24 -10.45 3.41 1.94
CA ASP A 24 -9.16 2.92 2.48
C ASP A 24 -7.97 3.72 1.89
N ILE A 25 -8.00 3.99 0.58
CA ILE A 25 -7.00 4.84 -0.09
C ILE A 25 -7.05 6.28 0.44
N SER A 26 -8.24 6.81 0.74
CA SER A 26 -8.37 8.17 1.30
C SER A 26 -7.71 8.28 2.69
N PHE A 27 -7.85 7.25 3.53
CA PHE A 27 -7.18 7.21 4.83
C PHE A 27 -5.68 7.00 4.70
N LEU A 28 -5.27 6.14 3.77
CA LEU A 28 -3.84 5.99 3.45
C LEU A 28 -3.24 7.33 3.03
N LYS A 29 -3.91 8.10 2.17
CA LYS A 29 -3.47 9.44 1.77
C LYS A 29 -3.32 10.37 2.96
N GLN A 30 -4.26 10.38 3.90
CA GLN A 30 -4.17 11.19 5.12
C GLN A 30 -2.95 10.80 5.97
N LYS A 31 -2.63 9.51 6.08
CA LYS A 31 -1.42 9.04 6.79
C LYS A 31 -0.14 9.51 6.10
N VAL A 32 -0.12 9.48 4.76
CA VAL A 32 1.00 10.00 3.97
C VAL A 32 1.16 11.50 4.16
N ASP A 33 0.07 12.26 4.14
CA ASP A 33 0.08 13.70 4.34
C ASP A 33 0.47 14.11 5.76
N ALA A 34 0.27 13.22 6.74
CA ALA A 34 0.75 13.40 8.11
C ALA A 34 2.27 13.21 8.27
N GLY A 35 2.98 12.79 7.21
CA GLY A 35 4.44 12.67 7.18
C GLY A 35 4.98 11.24 7.14
N ALA A 36 4.29 10.32 6.47
CA ALA A 36 4.86 8.99 6.21
C ALA A 36 5.89 9.05 5.08
N ASP A 37 7.00 8.34 5.25
CA ASP A 37 8.09 8.25 4.27
C ASP A 37 7.90 7.06 3.31
N ILE A 38 7.32 5.96 3.79
CA ILE A 38 7.09 4.74 3.01
C ILE A 38 5.74 4.09 3.32
N ILE A 39 5.23 3.33 2.36
CA ILE A 39 4.11 2.41 2.54
C ILE A 39 4.64 0.99 2.48
N VAL A 40 4.26 0.15 3.42
CA VAL A 40 4.54 -1.30 3.37
C VAL A 40 3.20 -2.01 3.20
N THR A 41 3.06 -2.82 2.14
CA THR A 41 1.80 -3.52 1.87
C THR A 41 1.70 -4.77 2.74
N GLN A 42 0.49 -5.09 3.17
CA GLN A 42 0.16 -6.43 3.66
C GLN A 42 0.40 -7.49 2.58
N LEU A 43 0.74 -8.71 3.01
CA LEU A 43 0.80 -9.89 2.15
C LEU A 43 -0.45 -10.02 1.25
N PHE A 44 -0.23 -10.24 -0.04
CA PHE A 44 -1.29 -10.53 -1.02
C PHE A 44 -0.87 -11.71 -1.92
N TYR A 45 -1.84 -12.34 -2.57
CA TYR A 45 -1.63 -13.46 -3.51
C TYR A 45 -1.94 -13.09 -4.96
N ASP A 46 -2.72 -12.03 -5.17
CA ASP A 46 -3.19 -11.57 -6.47
C ASP A 46 -2.44 -10.30 -6.90
N VAL A 47 -1.59 -10.43 -7.92
CA VAL A 47 -0.79 -9.32 -8.46
C VAL A 47 -1.67 -8.26 -9.10
N GLU A 48 -2.80 -8.62 -9.71
CA GLU A 48 -3.69 -7.66 -10.36
C GLU A 48 -4.30 -6.71 -9.32
N LYS A 49 -4.66 -7.23 -8.14
CA LYS A 49 -5.14 -6.40 -7.02
C LYS A 49 -4.08 -5.43 -6.52
N PHE A 50 -2.82 -5.86 -6.46
CA PHE A 50 -1.72 -4.96 -6.13
C PHE A 50 -1.53 -3.86 -7.18
N LEU A 51 -1.56 -4.21 -8.46
CA LEU A 51 -1.43 -3.22 -9.54
C LEU A 51 -2.57 -2.21 -9.50
N LEU A 52 -3.80 -2.65 -9.25
CA LEU A 52 -4.96 -1.79 -9.08
C LEU A 52 -4.79 -0.86 -7.86
N PHE A 53 -4.33 -1.39 -6.73
CA PHE A 53 -4.01 -0.60 -5.53
C PHE A 53 -2.96 0.48 -5.81
N ARG A 54 -1.85 0.12 -6.47
CA ARG A 54 -0.81 1.06 -6.89
C ARG A 54 -1.37 2.17 -7.76
N ASP A 55 -2.20 1.83 -8.75
CA ASP A 55 -2.78 2.80 -9.66
C ASP A 55 -3.78 3.72 -8.95
N LYS A 56 -4.56 3.20 -7.99
CA LYS A 56 -5.42 4.01 -7.12
C LYS A 56 -4.61 4.97 -6.24
N CYS A 57 -3.54 4.49 -5.61
CA CYS A 57 -2.61 5.32 -4.84
C CYS A 57 -2.04 6.46 -5.70
N SER A 58 -1.60 6.14 -6.93
CA SER A 58 -1.08 7.15 -7.86
C SER A 58 -2.14 8.18 -8.24
N LYS A 59 -3.39 7.77 -8.50
CA LYS A 59 -4.51 8.67 -8.80
C LYS A 59 -4.88 9.56 -7.61
N ALA A 60 -4.77 9.04 -6.39
CA ALA A 60 -4.99 9.80 -5.15
C ALA A 60 -3.84 10.76 -4.80
N GLY A 61 -2.77 10.80 -5.60
CA GLY A 61 -1.63 11.68 -5.40
C GLY A 61 -0.62 11.18 -4.36
N ILE A 62 -0.66 9.89 -4.00
CA ILE A 62 0.35 9.26 -3.16
C ILE A 62 1.60 9.01 -4.02
N ARG A 63 2.73 9.65 -3.68
CA ARG A 63 3.99 9.59 -4.45
C ARG A 63 5.16 8.96 -3.71
N ILE A 64 4.96 8.57 -2.45
CA ILE A 64 6.00 7.94 -1.66
C ILE A 64 6.19 6.47 -2.06
N PRO A 65 7.37 5.87 -1.84
CA PRO A 65 7.64 4.48 -2.20
C PRO A 65 6.67 3.49 -1.52
N ILE A 66 6.19 2.51 -2.30
CA ILE A 66 5.37 1.40 -1.82
C ILE A 66 6.22 0.13 -1.86
N PHE A 67 6.53 -0.40 -0.68
CA PHE A 67 7.24 -1.65 -0.48
C PHE A 67 6.27 -2.82 -0.41
N LEU A 68 6.65 -3.88 -1.11
CA LEU A 68 5.90 -5.11 -1.26
C LEU A 68 6.35 -6.12 -0.20
N GLU A 69 5.44 -6.54 0.69
CA GLU A 69 5.62 -7.82 1.38
C GLU A 69 5.28 -8.95 0.42
N LEU A 70 6.31 -9.49 -0.21
CA LEU A 70 6.18 -10.58 -1.17
C LEU A 70 5.86 -11.88 -0.44
N CYS A 71 4.73 -12.51 -0.81
CA CYS A 71 4.53 -13.92 -0.55
C CYS A 71 5.45 -14.71 -1.49
N GLN A 72 6.32 -15.55 -0.96
CA GLN A 72 7.24 -16.42 -1.72
C GLN A 72 6.54 -17.24 -2.82
N PHE A 73 5.22 -17.48 -2.66
CA PHE A 73 4.39 -18.22 -3.60
C PHE A 73 4.17 -17.50 -4.95
N ILE A 74 4.13 -16.16 -4.97
CA ILE A 74 3.98 -15.38 -6.22
C ILE A 74 5.24 -15.48 -7.08
N ILE A 75 6.43 -15.50 -6.47
CA ILE A 75 7.70 -15.61 -7.20
C ILE A 75 7.79 -16.94 -7.96
N MET A 76 7.19 -18.01 -7.43
CA MET A 76 7.16 -19.33 -8.08
C MET A 76 6.25 -19.40 -9.32
N GLN A 77 5.38 -18.41 -9.53
CA GLN A 77 4.44 -18.37 -10.67
C GLN A 77 4.97 -17.60 -11.89
N GLY A 78 6.22 -17.14 -11.86
CA GLY A 78 6.93 -16.63 -13.04
C GLY A 78 6.49 -15.25 -13.51
N PHE A 79 7.34 -14.26 -13.26
CA PHE A 79 7.43 -13.07 -14.11
C PHE A 79 8.09 -13.42 -15.44
#